data_AF-A0A7C1VC01-F1
#
_entry.id   AF-A0A7C1VC01-F1
#
_cell.length_a   1.000
_cell.length_b   1.000
_cell.length_c   1.000
_cell.angle_alpha   90.00
_cell.angle_beta   90.00
_cell.angle_gamma   90.00
#
_symmetry.space_group_name_H-M   'P 1'
#
loop_
_entity.id
_entity.type
_entity.pdbx_description
1 polymer ?
#
loop_
_entity_poly.entity_id
_entity_poly.type
_entity_poly.pdbx_seq_one_letter_code
_entity_poly.pdbx_strand_id
1 'polypeptide(L)'
;MKFSMKLFKINSIHGLSLITVVFLLLAPTSCKEEAGVHTFLKGPYLQNPLMDGMTIMWESEALESGEVRYGETEELGESAAEFHKTKIHQVMLTGLKPQTKYYYQVLTGGLKSEIHSFSTAVEKNSPFSFIAYGDNKNGPFNHAKVANLALTKDPNFAIHNGDLVNRGGVYIQWEKLFFNPIGHLISHVPLYTVIGNHEDNSDNYFNFFCPPCDTLAYYSFDYGNAHVIVLNSEEEAMIDGPNQINWLISDLESNKDATWKFVVFHVPPFTSGGNYYKKSRKEIKELVVPIFQKYNVDMVFSGHDHHYERSYPIGSKENNSAITYIVCGNGGTPLRFNIPRHWTIYSERVFGFTHVNINGSKMHFQSISIDNRVIDEFTLDKADPASVAAYMENMIDYKDIQDVSEEALEAYNEGDDMQDEDMFEEAIEYYKKVYKLDPTCLIALGHSAVCLMELEKYDEAIELALDVIEKIPQFPDSYEALIESYMALGEYEKALEACDKLHSVTADSPDAYEYKADIFEEQGKLDMTIQAMHMALEILPNDAGLHFDLAEYYGEMGDTVNAIKFYASGIDWYMDAEKDDDYLEAESIVKSGKIASN
;
A
#
# COMPACT_ATOMS: atom_id res chain seq x y z
N MET A 1 10.96 -25.19 35.88
CA MET A 1 11.51 -26.45 36.46
C MET A 1 13.02 -26.48 36.18
N LYS A 2 13.89 -26.61 37.20
CA LYS A 2 15.34 -26.34 37.12
C LYS A 2 16.07 -27.32 36.18
N PHE A 3 16.73 -26.81 35.14
CA PHE A 3 17.67 -27.58 34.31
C PHE A 3 19.10 -27.53 34.89
N SER A 4 19.73 -28.71 34.99
CA SER A 4 21.14 -28.89 35.39
C SER A 4 21.93 -29.50 34.24
N MET A 5 22.91 -28.75 33.77
CA MET A 5 23.95 -29.14 32.79
C MET A 5 24.93 -30.14 33.42
N LYS A 6 25.25 -31.23 32.72
CA LYS A 6 26.51 -31.97 32.91
C LYS A 6 27.04 -32.53 31.59
N LEU A 7 28.28 -32.15 31.28
CA LEU A 7 29.08 -32.57 30.13
C LEU A 7 29.96 -33.80 30.44
N PHE A 8 30.26 -34.52 29.35
CA PHE A 8 31.38 -35.41 29.01
C PHE A 8 31.60 -36.75 29.74
N LYS A 9 31.68 -37.82 28.92
CA LYS A 9 32.88 -38.68 28.84
C LYS A 9 32.94 -39.50 27.54
N ILE A 10 34.03 -39.31 26.81
CA ILE A 10 34.52 -40.16 25.72
C ILE A 10 35.13 -41.42 26.34
N ASN A 11 34.87 -42.59 25.74
CA ASN A 11 35.73 -43.75 25.87
C ASN A 11 35.83 -44.48 24.53
N SER A 12 37.07 -44.68 24.10
CA SER A 12 37.51 -45.48 22.97
C SER A 12 37.44 -46.98 23.31
N ILE A 13 37.25 -47.83 22.31
CA ILE A 13 37.79 -49.21 22.23
C ILE A 13 37.99 -49.56 20.75
N HIS A 14 39.17 -50.13 20.46
CA HIS A 14 39.62 -50.62 19.17
C HIS A 14 39.05 -52.00 18.83
N GLY A 15 38.89 -52.29 17.54
CA GLY A 15 38.72 -53.64 16.99
C GLY A 15 38.96 -53.69 15.49
N LEU A 16 40.17 -54.09 15.09
CA LEU A 16 40.60 -54.32 13.70
C LEU A 16 39.88 -55.52 13.05
N SER A 17 39.56 -55.45 11.75
CA SER A 17 40.07 -56.42 10.76
C SER A 17 39.78 -56.06 9.28
N LEU A 18 40.85 -56.22 8.49
CA LEU A 18 40.96 -56.60 7.06
C LEU A 18 40.49 -55.65 5.93
N ILE A 19 41.44 -54.84 5.48
CA ILE A 19 42.03 -54.78 4.12
C ILE A 19 41.09 -55.08 2.93
N THR A 20 40.90 -54.06 2.08
CA THR A 20 41.17 -54.17 0.63
C THR A 20 41.59 -52.79 0.11
N VAL A 21 42.86 -52.66 -0.28
CA VAL A 21 43.36 -51.47 -1.00
C VAL A 21 43.10 -51.71 -2.49
N VAL A 22 42.18 -50.93 -3.06
CA VAL A 22 42.08 -50.74 -4.51
C VAL A 22 42.40 -49.28 -4.79
N PHE A 23 43.52 -49.04 -5.47
CA PHE A 23 43.83 -47.76 -6.09
C PHE A 23 42.84 -47.53 -7.24
N LEU A 24 41.87 -46.63 -7.04
CA LEU A 24 41.12 -46.01 -8.14
C LEU A 24 41.57 -44.56 -8.28
N LEU A 25 41.96 -44.21 -9.50
CA LEU A 25 42.45 -42.90 -9.90
C LEU A 25 41.48 -41.79 -9.46
N LEU A 26 41.98 -40.83 -8.70
CA LEU A 26 41.34 -39.54 -8.49
C LEU A 26 41.36 -38.78 -9.82
N ALA A 27 40.27 -38.91 -10.59
CA ALA A 27 39.86 -37.81 -11.45
C ALA A 27 39.29 -36.71 -10.54
N PRO A 28 39.68 -35.44 -10.66
CA PRO A 28 38.96 -34.38 -9.98
C PRO A 28 37.55 -34.38 -10.59
N THR A 29 36.58 -34.92 -9.87
CA THR A 29 35.19 -34.56 -10.09
C THR A 29 35.13 -33.07 -9.82
N SER A 30 35.13 -32.26 -10.88
CA SER A 30 34.66 -30.90 -10.77
C SER A 30 33.31 -31.01 -10.09
N CYS A 31 33.21 -30.46 -8.88
CA CYS A 31 31.92 -30.11 -8.33
C CYS A 31 31.34 -29.16 -9.39
N LYS A 32 30.44 -29.67 -10.24
CA LYS A 32 29.52 -28.79 -10.92
C LYS A 32 28.68 -28.26 -9.78
N GLU A 33 28.99 -27.04 -9.34
CA GLU A 33 27.95 -26.18 -8.81
C GLU A 33 26.77 -26.35 -9.76
N GLU A 34 25.65 -26.87 -9.24
CA GLU A 34 24.40 -26.72 -9.95
C GLU A 34 24.29 -25.22 -10.19
N ALA A 35 24.36 -24.82 -11.46
CA ALA A 35 24.10 -23.45 -11.84
C ALA A 35 22.67 -23.18 -11.37
N GLY A 36 22.55 -22.50 -10.23
CA GLY A 36 21.28 -21.96 -9.79
C GLY A 36 20.70 -21.21 -10.98
N VAL A 37 19.40 -21.40 -11.23
CA VAL A 37 18.71 -20.58 -12.21
C VAL A 37 18.79 -19.17 -11.67
N HIS A 38 19.78 -18.40 -12.13
CA HIS A 38 19.87 -16.99 -11.79
C HIS A 38 18.54 -16.37 -12.27
N THR A 39 17.88 -15.59 -11.43
CA THR A 39 16.67 -14.85 -11.78
C THR A 39 16.84 -13.39 -11.44
N PHE A 40 16.06 -12.53 -12.09
CA PHE A 40 15.86 -11.17 -11.60
C PHE A 40 15.00 -11.26 -10.34
N LEU A 41 15.45 -10.64 -9.24
CA LEU A 41 14.66 -10.52 -8.01
C LEU A 41 13.63 -9.40 -8.13
N LYS A 42 13.99 -8.33 -8.85
CA LYS A 42 13.12 -7.19 -9.14
C LYS A 42 13.42 -6.65 -10.53
N GLY A 43 12.38 -6.22 -11.25
CA GLY A 43 12.53 -5.50 -12.51
C GLY A 43 12.79 -6.35 -13.76
N PRO A 44 13.17 -5.70 -14.87
CA PRO A 44 13.58 -4.29 -14.96
C PRO A 44 12.45 -3.27 -14.77
N TYR A 45 12.79 -2.08 -14.26
CA TYR A 45 11.85 -0.98 -14.05
C TYR A 45 12.48 0.38 -14.37
N LEU A 46 11.61 1.37 -14.64
CA LEU A 46 11.98 2.67 -15.18
C LEU A 46 11.87 3.78 -14.12
N GLN A 47 12.86 4.67 -14.10
CA GLN A 47 13.00 5.78 -13.16
C GLN A 47 13.54 7.02 -13.91
N ASN A 48 13.32 8.22 -13.36
CA ASN A 48 13.89 9.49 -13.85
C ASN A 48 13.78 9.69 -15.39
N PRO A 49 12.56 9.72 -15.96
CA PRO A 49 12.37 10.04 -17.37
C PRO A 49 12.84 11.47 -17.66
N LEU A 50 13.81 11.61 -18.57
CA LEU A 50 14.28 12.89 -19.09
C LEU A 50 13.93 13.02 -20.57
N MET A 51 14.04 14.23 -21.13
CA MET A 51 13.87 14.44 -22.57
C MET A 51 14.95 13.70 -23.37
N ASP A 52 16.16 13.57 -22.83
CA ASP A 52 17.30 12.95 -23.49
C ASP A 52 17.84 11.71 -22.75
N GLY A 53 17.06 11.14 -21.82
CA GLY A 53 17.52 10.04 -20.99
C GLY A 53 16.43 9.29 -20.23
N MET A 54 16.82 8.17 -19.65
CA MET A 54 15.98 7.29 -18.82
C MET A 54 16.88 6.45 -17.91
N THR A 55 16.52 6.33 -16.63
CA THR A 55 17.18 5.41 -15.72
C THR A 55 16.47 4.07 -15.73
N ILE A 56 17.21 2.98 -15.94
CA ILE A 56 16.71 1.61 -15.87
C ILE A 56 17.36 0.92 -14.68
N MET A 57 16.52 0.32 -13.82
CA MET A 57 16.95 -0.37 -12.61
C MET A 57 16.43 -1.80 -12.58
N TRP A 58 17.17 -2.68 -11.91
CA TRP A 58 16.76 -4.06 -11.64
C TRP A 58 17.61 -4.64 -10.51
N GLU A 59 17.18 -5.76 -9.94
CA GLU A 59 17.94 -6.47 -8.92
C GLU A 59 18.27 -7.91 -9.34
N SER A 60 19.52 -8.32 -9.14
CA SER A 60 19.99 -9.68 -9.32
C SER A 60 20.33 -10.35 -7.99
N GLU A 61 20.22 -11.68 -7.96
CA GLU A 61 20.54 -12.49 -6.77
C GLU A 61 22.01 -12.34 -6.32
N ALA A 62 22.92 -12.31 -7.28
CA ALA A 62 24.38 -12.22 -7.07
C ALA A 62 24.94 -10.85 -7.45
N LEU A 63 26.15 -10.55 -6.92
CA LEU A 63 26.91 -9.36 -7.28
C LEU A 63 27.48 -9.48 -8.70
N GLU A 64 26.89 -8.74 -9.63
CA GLU A 64 27.24 -8.80 -11.05
C GLU A 64 27.32 -7.40 -11.67
N SER A 65 27.94 -7.30 -12.84
CA SER A 65 27.84 -6.10 -13.68
C SER A 65 26.54 -6.12 -14.49
N GLY A 66 26.04 -4.95 -14.85
CA GLY A 66 24.81 -4.77 -15.63
C GLY A 66 25.05 -4.14 -17.00
N GLU A 67 24.31 -4.58 -18.01
CA GLU A 67 24.25 -3.96 -19.35
C GLU A 67 22.79 -3.74 -19.74
N VAL A 68 22.50 -2.58 -20.31
CA VAL A 68 21.25 -2.29 -21.02
C VAL A 68 21.55 -2.20 -22.50
N ARG A 69 20.86 -3.00 -23.31
CA ARG A 69 20.81 -2.81 -24.77
C ARG A 69 19.53 -2.10 -25.13
N TYR A 70 19.60 -1.11 -26.02
CA TYR A 70 18.46 -0.27 -26.36
C TYR A 70 18.50 0.24 -27.79
N GLY A 71 17.36 0.73 -28.30
CA GLY A 71 17.27 1.34 -29.62
C GLY A 71 15.85 1.79 -29.97
N GLU A 72 15.69 2.54 -31.07
CA GLU A 72 14.37 2.95 -31.59
C GLU A 72 13.57 1.76 -32.18
N THR A 73 14.21 0.60 -32.31
CA THR A 73 13.62 -0.67 -32.76
C THR A 73 14.04 -1.80 -31.83
N GLU A 74 13.33 -2.94 -31.91
CA GLU A 74 13.66 -4.16 -31.16
C GLU A 74 14.99 -4.82 -31.56
N GLU A 75 15.73 -4.27 -32.52
CA GLU A 75 17.09 -4.74 -32.86
C GLU A 75 18.14 -4.30 -31.83
N LEU A 76 17.84 -3.32 -30.97
CA LEU A 76 18.65 -2.86 -29.84
C LEU A 76 20.10 -2.50 -30.23
N GLY A 77 20.25 -1.51 -31.12
CA GLY A 77 21.54 -1.15 -31.73
C GLY A 77 22.56 -0.43 -30.83
N GLU A 78 22.17 0.00 -29.64
CA GLU A 78 23.00 0.73 -28.68
C GLU A 78 23.12 -0.02 -27.35
N SER A 79 24.12 0.33 -26.54
CA SER A 79 24.33 -0.27 -25.21
C SER A 79 24.87 0.73 -24.19
N ALA A 80 24.45 0.59 -22.93
CA ALA A 80 25.02 1.27 -21.77
C ALA A 80 25.27 0.24 -20.66
N ALA A 81 26.28 0.44 -19.82
CA ALA A 81 26.65 -0.57 -18.83
C ALA A 81 27.14 0.04 -17.52
N GLU A 82 26.91 -0.69 -16.45
CA GLU A 82 27.47 -0.51 -15.12
C GLU A 82 28.53 -1.59 -14.89
N PHE A 83 29.80 -1.17 -14.80
CA PHE A 83 30.93 -2.12 -14.78
C PHE A 83 31.28 -2.63 -13.38
N HIS A 84 30.76 -2.00 -12.33
CA HIS A 84 31.00 -2.46 -10.96
C HIS A 84 29.99 -3.54 -10.59
N LYS A 85 30.40 -4.49 -9.74
CA LYS A 85 29.52 -5.58 -9.33
C LYS A 85 28.59 -5.12 -8.21
N THR A 86 27.29 -5.18 -8.46
CA THR A 86 26.22 -4.82 -7.53
C THR A 86 25.07 -5.83 -7.62
N LYS A 87 24.17 -5.81 -6.63
CA LYS A 87 22.89 -6.54 -6.71
C LYS A 87 21.80 -5.67 -7.29
N ILE A 88 21.75 -4.40 -6.89
CA ILE A 88 20.81 -3.41 -7.41
C ILE A 88 21.57 -2.61 -8.46
N HIS A 89 21.15 -2.79 -9.72
CA HIS A 89 21.79 -2.19 -10.89
C HIS A 89 21.07 -0.91 -11.25
N GLN A 90 21.84 0.11 -11.64
CA GLN A 90 21.29 1.38 -12.08
C GLN A 90 22.04 1.87 -13.32
N VAL A 91 21.36 1.87 -14.46
CA VAL A 91 21.95 2.32 -15.73
C VAL A 91 21.16 3.50 -16.28
N MET A 92 21.82 4.66 -16.37
CA MET A 92 21.28 5.87 -16.99
C MET A 92 21.59 5.88 -18.49
N LEU A 93 20.54 5.87 -19.31
CA LEU A 93 20.64 6.13 -20.74
C LEU A 93 20.69 7.65 -20.98
N THR A 94 21.53 8.11 -21.90
CA THR A 94 21.70 9.54 -22.22
C THR A 94 21.81 9.76 -23.72
N GLY A 95 21.60 11.00 -24.18
CA GLY A 95 21.67 11.35 -25.61
C GLY A 95 20.51 10.81 -26.43
N LEU A 96 19.40 10.46 -25.79
CA LEU A 96 18.18 10.00 -26.45
C LEU A 96 17.45 11.17 -27.12
N LYS A 97 16.59 10.85 -28.10
CA LYS A 97 15.69 11.84 -28.70
C LYS A 97 14.50 12.09 -27.75
N PRO A 98 14.06 13.35 -27.55
CA PRO A 98 12.81 13.66 -26.86
C PRO A 98 11.62 13.02 -27.54
N GLN A 99 10.55 12.75 -26.77
CA GLN A 99 9.27 12.25 -27.30
C GLN A 99 9.39 11.03 -28.22
N THR A 100 10.33 10.15 -27.92
CA THR A 100 10.65 9.03 -28.79
C THR A 100 10.51 7.73 -28.02
N LYS A 101 9.86 6.76 -28.64
CA LYS A 101 9.75 5.40 -28.11
C LYS A 101 11.06 4.66 -28.34
N TYR A 102 11.60 4.06 -27.29
CA TYR A 102 12.76 3.18 -27.31
C TYR A 102 12.38 1.80 -26.78
N TYR A 103 13.05 0.78 -27.31
CA TYR A 103 13.02 -0.59 -26.83
C TYR A 103 14.30 -0.86 -26.05
N TYR A 104 14.22 -1.69 -25.01
CA TYR A 104 15.37 -2.03 -24.19
C TYR A 104 15.32 -3.44 -23.64
N GLN A 105 16.49 -3.93 -23.20
CA GLN A 105 16.66 -5.22 -22.56
C GLN A 105 17.83 -5.16 -21.60
N VAL A 106 17.69 -5.75 -20.42
CA VAL A 106 18.75 -5.81 -19.41
C VAL A 106 19.47 -7.16 -19.45
N LEU A 107 20.78 -7.13 -19.24
CA LEU A 107 21.66 -8.29 -19.21
C LEU A 107 22.56 -8.23 -17.97
N THR A 108 22.57 -9.31 -17.17
CA THR A 108 23.34 -9.39 -15.93
C THR A 108 23.67 -10.82 -15.60
N GLY A 109 24.95 -11.15 -15.34
CA GLY A 109 25.33 -12.50 -14.89
C GLY A 109 24.90 -13.64 -15.83
N GLY A 110 24.76 -13.38 -17.13
CA GLY A 110 24.24 -14.34 -18.11
C GLY A 110 22.71 -14.35 -18.26
N LEU A 111 21.98 -13.58 -17.44
CA LEU A 111 20.55 -13.31 -17.57
C LEU A 111 20.25 -12.30 -18.65
N LYS A 112 19.02 -12.40 -19.16
CA LYS A 112 18.47 -11.55 -20.21
C LYS A 112 16.98 -11.38 -19.92
N SER A 113 16.50 -10.14 -19.78
CA SER A 113 15.07 -9.86 -19.66
C SER A 113 14.35 -10.06 -21.00
N GLU A 114 13.01 -10.02 -21.00
CA GLU A 114 12.25 -9.76 -22.22
C GLU A 114 12.63 -8.38 -22.80
N ILE A 115 12.25 -8.12 -24.05
CA ILE A 115 12.37 -6.78 -24.64
C ILE A 115 11.17 -5.96 -24.16
N HIS A 116 11.45 -4.84 -23.52
CA HIS A 116 10.47 -3.88 -23.04
C HIS A 116 10.60 -2.56 -23.83
N SER A 117 9.73 -1.58 -23.55
CA SER A 117 9.80 -0.28 -24.22
C SER A 117 9.39 0.87 -23.31
N PHE A 118 9.98 2.04 -23.52
CA PHE A 118 9.62 3.28 -22.84
C PHE A 118 9.55 4.46 -23.83
N SER A 119 8.99 5.58 -23.39
CA SER A 119 9.07 6.86 -24.11
C SER A 119 9.85 7.89 -23.30
N THR A 120 10.74 8.64 -23.94
CA THR A 120 11.42 9.79 -23.30
C THR A 120 10.43 10.91 -22.98
N ALA A 121 10.81 11.79 -22.06
CA ALA A 121 9.94 12.86 -21.60
C ALA A 121 9.52 13.81 -22.72
N VAL A 122 8.34 14.40 -22.55
CA VAL A 122 7.76 15.29 -23.55
C VAL A 122 8.38 16.68 -23.54
N GLU A 123 8.35 17.35 -24.69
CA GLU A 123 8.66 18.78 -24.75
C GLU A 123 7.59 19.61 -24.02
N LYS A 124 7.97 20.80 -23.54
CA LYS A 124 7.16 21.65 -22.66
C LYS A 124 5.68 21.79 -23.04
N ASN A 125 5.36 22.02 -24.31
CA ASN A 125 3.97 22.31 -24.72
C ASN A 125 3.23 21.09 -25.30
N SER A 126 3.79 19.89 -25.17
CA SER A 126 3.19 18.71 -25.75
C SER A 126 2.22 18.03 -24.78
N PRO A 127 1.18 17.35 -25.30
CA PRO A 127 0.29 16.60 -24.45
C PRO A 127 1.02 15.48 -23.72
N PHE A 128 0.61 15.24 -22.48
CA PHE A 128 1.05 14.08 -21.70
C PHE A 128 -0.04 13.65 -20.74
N SER A 129 0.10 12.46 -20.16
CA SER A 129 -0.78 12.00 -19.10
C SER A 129 -0.03 11.23 -18.02
N PHE A 130 -0.59 11.17 -16.83
CA PHE A 130 -0.03 10.37 -15.74
C PHE A 130 -1.10 9.66 -14.93
N ILE A 131 -0.66 8.62 -14.24
CA ILE A 131 -1.48 7.85 -13.28
C ILE A 131 -1.09 8.23 -11.86
N ALA A 132 -2.06 8.33 -10.96
CA ALA A 132 -1.85 8.48 -9.52
C ALA A 132 -2.72 7.50 -8.72
N TYR A 133 -2.11 6.74 -7.82
CA TYR A 133 -2.73 5.77 -6.91
C TYR A 133 -1.73 5.35 -5.83
N GLY A 134 -2.14 4.58 -4.83
CA GLY A 134 -1.25 3.83 -3.94
C GLY A 134 -2.00 3.13 -2.83
N ASP A 135 -1.33 2.81 -1.72
CA ASP A 135 -1.86 1.97 -0.64
C ASP A 135 -2.23 0.57 -1.15
N ASN A 136 -1.27 -0.12 -1.77
CA ASN A 136 -1.48 -1.51 -2.16
C ASN A 136 -1.22 -2.49 -1.01
N LYS A 137 -0.23 -2.19 -0.15
CA LYS A 137 0.19 -2.99 1.01
C LYS A 137 0.06 -4.51 0.81
N ASN A 138 -0.84 -5.15 1.53
CA ASN A 138 -1.06 -6.60 1.56
C ASN A 138 -2.06 -7.08 0.49
N GLY A 139 -2.48 -6.25 -0.45
CA GLY A 139 -3.41 -6.58 -1.53
C GLY A 139 -2.78 -6.74 -2.92
N PRO A 140 -1.77 -7.63 -3.11
CA PRO A 140 -0.99 -7.73 -4.35
C PRO A 140 -1.84 -8.10 -5.57
N PHE A 141 -2.92 -8.85 -5.40
CA PHE A 141 -3.77 -9.29 -6.50
C PHE A 141 -4.66 -8.16 -7.05
N ASN A 142 -5.20 -7.32 -6.15
CA ASN A 142 -5.95 -6.14 -6.56
C ASN A 142 -5.00 -5.10 -7.17
N HIS A 143 -3.81 -4.94 -6.58
CA HIS A 143 -2.76 -4.08 -7.10
C HIS A 143 -2.35 -4.44 -8.52
N ALA A 144 -2.10 -5.72 -8.79
CA ALA A 144 -1.77 -6.19 -10.14
C ALA A 144 -2.87 -5.87 -11.15
N LYS A 145 -4.15 -6.01 -10.78
CA LYS A 145 -5.29 -5.67 -11.67
C LYS A 145 -5.34 -4.16 -11.94
N VAL A 146 -5.20 -3.34 -10.89
CA VAL A 146 -5.16 -1.87 -10.98
C VAL A 146 -4.01 -1.42 -11.89
N ALA A 147 -2.79 -1.91 -11.64
CA ALA A 147 -1.59 -1.56 -12.42
C ALA A 147 -1.70 -1.99 -13.90
N ASN A 148 -2.21 -3.20 -14.17
CA ASN A 148 -2.43 -3.65 -15.54
C ASN A 148 -3.49 -2.82 -16.28
N LEU A 149 -4.56 -2.41 -15.59
CA LEU A 149 -5.56 -1.53 -16.19
C LEU A 149 -5.00 -0.11 -16.42
N ALA A 150 -4.22 0.42 -15.49
CA ALA A 150 -3.56 1.71 -15.62
C ALA A 150 -2.64 1.77 -16.85
N LEU A 151 -1.89 0.69 -17.12
CA LEU A 151 -1.05 0.58 -18.31
C LEU A 151 -1.84 0.73 -19.62
N THR A 152 -3.10 0.28 -19.67
CA THR A 152 -3.94 0.41 -20.87
C THR A 152 -4.28 1.85 -21.25
N LYS A 153 -4.05 2.80 -20.33
CA LYS A 153 -4.22 4.24 -20.56
C LYS A 153 -3.01 4.89 -21.23
N ASP A 154 -1.94 4.12 -21.48
CA ASP A 154 -0.68 4.56 -22.10
C ASP A 154 -0.12 5.85 -21.46
N PRO A 155 0.06 5.87 -20.11
CA PRO A 155 0.53 7.06 -19.43
C PRO A 155 2.01 7.32 -19.68
N ASN A 156 2.40 8.58 -19.60
CA ASN A 156 3.80 8.99 -19.73
C ASN A 156 4.64 8.67 -18.48
N PHE A 157 4.01 8.68 -17.32
CA PHE A 157 4.58 8.26 -16.04
C PHE A 157 3.46 7.87 -15.06
N ALA A 158 3.82 7.16 -13.99
CA ALA A 158 2.94 6.86 -12.88
C ALA A 158 3.51 7.41 -11.58
N ILE A 159 2.63 7.79 -10.66
CA ILE A 159 2.95 8.18 -9.29
C ILE A 159 2.31 7.17 -8.34
N HIS A 160 3.12 6.58 -7.47
CA HIS A 160 2.64 5.80 -6.31
C HIS A 160 2.69 6.67 -5.06
N ASN A 161 1.56 6.95 -4.40
CA ASN A 161 1.44 7.92 -3.31
C ASN A 161 1.71 7.36 -1.89
N GLY A 162 2.55 6.33 -1.76
CA GLY A 162 2.95 5.72 -0.48
C GLY A 162 2.30 4.37 -0.18
N ASP A 163 2.76 3.72 0.89
CA ASP A 163 2.31 2.42 1.39
C ASP A 163 2.38 1.30 0.32
N LEU A 164 3.60 1.15 -0.20
CA LEU A 164 4.00 0.19 -1.22
C LEU A 164 4.05 -1.25 -0.68
N VAL A 165 4.37 -1.40 0.61
CA VAL A 165 4.47 -2.69 1.31
C VAL A 165 3.83 -2.58 2.69
N ASN A 166 3.68 -3.69 3.42
CA ASN A 166 3.14 -3.63 4.79
C ASN A 166 4.21 -3.21 5.82
N ARG A 167 5.48 -3.57 5.61
CA ARG A 167 6.61 -3.16 6.45
C ARG A 167 7.85 -2.94 5.59
N GLY A 168 8.33 -1.70 5.50
CA GLY A 168 9.47 -1.32 4.68
C GLY A 168 10.76 -2.07 4.99
N GLY A 169 10.99 -2.42 6.25
CA GLY A 169 12.15 -3.19 6.69
C GLY A 169 12.19 -4.65 6.18
N VAL A 170 11.08 -5.18 5.68
CA VAL A 170 10.95 -6.59 5.33
C VAL A 170 11.17 -6.80 3.83
N TYR A 171 12.39 -7.22 3.47
CA TYR A 171 12.84 -7.34 2.08
C TYR A 171 11.90 -8.13 1.15
N ILE A 172 11.40 -9.30 1.60
CA ILE A 172 10.57 -10.18 0.75
C ILE A 172 9.22 -9.55 0.39
N GLN A 173 8.72 -8.62 1.23
CA GLN A 173 7.48 -7.90 0.92
C GLN A 173 7.63 -6.99 -0.28
N TRP A 174 8.79 -6.38 -0.50
CA TRP A 174 9.03 -5.57 -1.69
C TRP A 174 8.88 -6.38 -2.97
N GLU A 175 9.42 -7.61 -2.98
CA GLU A 175 9.27 -8.51 -4.12
C GLU A 175 7.81 -8.95 -4.29
N LYS A 176 7.22 -9.56 -3.26
CA LYS A 176 5.90 -10.22 -3.35
C LYS A 176 4.73 -9.24 -3.44
N LEU A 177 4.79 -8.14 -2.70
CA LEU A 177 3.67 -7.20 -2.53
C LEU A 177 3.71 -6.01 -3.48
N PHE A 178 4.89 -5.66 -4.01
CA PHE A 178 5.05 -4.47 -4.84
C PHE A 178 5.62 -4.77 -6.24
N PHE A 179 6.87 -5.21 -6.34
CA PHE A 179 7.56 -5.35 -7.62
C PHE A 179 6.97 -6.43 -8.53
N ASN A 180 6.57 -7.58 -7.97
CA ASN A 180 5.93 -8.64 -8.77
C ASN A 180 4.54 -8.21 -9.29
N PRO A 181 3.62 -7.67 -8.46
CA PRO A 181 2.32 -7.20 -8.93
C PRO A 181 2.36 -6.17 -10.07
N ILE A 182 3.29 -5.22 -10.03
CA ILE A 182 3.33 -4.10 -11.00
C ILE A 182 4.38 -4.24 -12.10
N GLY A 183 5.13 -5.35 -12.14
CA GLY A 183 6.27 -5.53 -13.04
C GLY A 183 5.98 -5.20 -14.50
N HIS A 184 4.76 -5.50 -14.98
CA HIS A 184 4.35 -5.18 -16.35
C HIS A 184 4.14 -3.67 -16.58
N LEU A 185 3.64 -2.94 -15.59
CA LEU A 185 3.50 -1.47 -15.65
C LEU A 185 4.88 -0.81 -15.63
N ILE A 186 5.71 -1.12 -14.63
CA ILE A 186 6.96 -0.38 -14.38
C ILE A 186 8.09 -0.70 -15.36
N SER A 187 7.96 -1.78 -16.13
CA SER A 187 8.84 -2.07 -17.27
C SER A 187 8.51 -1.25 -18.53
N HIS A 188 7.38 -0.53 -18.55
CA HIS A 188 6.96 0.28 -19.68
C HIS A 188 6.71 1.75 -19.33
N VAL A 189 6.36 2.02 -18.09
CA VAL A 189 6.00 3.35 -17.58
C VAL A 189 6.94 3.71 -16.42
N PRO A 190 7.65 4.86 -16.49
CA PRO A 190 8.48 5.33 -15.39
C PRO A 190 7.64 5.63 -14.15
N LEU A 191 8.15 5.25 -12.99
CA LEU A 191 7.47 5.36 -11.71
C LEU A 191 8.14 6.41 -10.83
N TYR A 192 7.35 7.35 -10.32
CA TYR A 192 7.71 8.19 -9.18
C TYR A 192 7.01 7.66 -7.93
N THR A 193 7.73 7.59 -6.82
CA THR A 193 7.20 7.10 -5.55
C THR A 193 7.23 8.17 -4.48
N VAL A 194 6.20 8.14 -3.65
CA VAL A 194 6.11 8.82 -2.38
C VAL A 194 6.29 7.78 -1.29
N ILE A 195 6.89 8.16 -0.17
CA ILE A 195 7.02 7.30 0.99
C ILE A 195 5.78 7.46 1.89
N GLY A 196 5.22 6.34 2.34
CA GLY A 196 4.13 6.27 3.32
C GLY A 196 4.62 5.79 4.69
N ASN A 197 3.70 5.69 5.65
CA ASN A 197 4.05 5.28 7.01
C ASN A 197 4.44 3.80 7.10
N HIS A 198 4.00 2.95 6.16
CA HIS A 198 4.40 1.54 6.16
C HIS A 198 5.82 1.30 5.60
N GLU A 199 6.39 2.26 4.89
CA GLU A 199 7.80 2.19 4.48
C GLU A 199 8.78 2.44 5.63
N ASP A 200 8.35 3.13 6.70
CA ASP A 200 9.09 3.34 7.95
C ASP A 200 10.52 3.90 7.73
N ASN A 201 10.68 4.78 6.74
CA ASN A 201 11.99 5.29 6.27
C ASN A 201 13.07 4.20 6.10
N SER A 202 12.66 2.99 5.73
CA SER A 202 13.60 1.88 5.60
C SER A 202 14.62 2.12 4.49
N ASP A 203 15.87 1.73 4.73
CA ASP A 203 16.93 1.67 3.71
C ASP A 203 16.47 0.95 2.42
N ASN A 204 15.56 -0.03 2.53
CA ASN A 204 15.02 -0.73 1.37
C ASN A 204 14.36 0.23 0.37
N TYR A 205 13.56 1.19 0.84
CA TYR A 205 12.93 2.19 -0.03
C TYR A 205 13.99 2.99 -0.80
N PHE A 206 14.96 3.54 -0.07
CA PHE A 206 16.04 4.35 -0.64
C PHE A 206 17.01 3.56 -1.55
N ASN A 207 17.10 2.24 -1.36
CA ASN A 207 17.89 1.36 -2.22
C ASN A 207 17.16 1.00 -3.51
N PHE A 208 15.83 0.83 -3.48
CA PHE A 208 15.06 0.35 -4.63
C PHE A 208 14.59 1.46 -5.58
N PHE A 209 14.53 2.71 -5.12
CA PHE A 209 14.12 3.84 -5.95
C PHE A 209 15.25 4.85 -6.11
N CYS A 210 15.31 5.46 -7.30
CA CYS A 210 16.28 6.50 -7.62
C CYS A 210 15.49 7.78 -7.92
N PRO A 211 15.11 8.57 -6.91
CA PRO A 211 14.49 9.88 -7.16
C PRO A 211 15.46 10.80 -7.95
N PRO A 212 14.97 11.91 -8.54
CA PRO A 212 15.78 12.83 -9.36
C PRO A 212 16.97 13.46 -8.62
N CYS A 213 16.99 13.40 -7.29
CA CYS A 213 18.05 13.91 -6.44
C CYS A 213 18.17 13.07 -5.16
N ASP A 214 19.36 13.07 -4.55
CA ASP A 214 19.59 12.43 -3.26
C ASP A 214 18.91 13.23 -2.14
N THR A 215 17.78 12.74 -1.62
CA THR A 215 16.96 13.43 -0.61
C THR A 215 16.37 12.48 0.42
N LEU A 216 15.78 13.02 1.49
CA LEU A 216 14.98 12.28 2.48
C LEU A 216 13.56 11.98 1.93
N ALA A 217 13.48 11.51 0.68
CA ALA A 217 12.25 11.20 -0.04
C ALA A 217 11.30 12.39 -0.34
N TYR A 218 11.81 13.64 -0.31
CA TYR A 218 11.12 14.80 -0.86
C TYR A 218 11.92 15.41 -2.02
N TYR A 219 11.27 15.68 -3.15
CA TYR A 219 11.93 16.12 -4.38
C TYR A 219 10.92 16.76 -5.33
N SER A 220 11.40 17.39 -6.41
CA SER A 220 10.53 17.94 -7.45
C SER A 220 11.07 17.59 -8.84
N PHE A 221 10.19 17.62 -9.84
CA PHE A 221 10.55 17.43 -11.24
C PHE A 221 9.60 18.16 -12.17
N ASP A 222 10.11 18.50 -13.35
CA ASP A 222 9.32 19.07 -14.44
C ASP A 222 8.96 17.98 -15.45
N TYR A 223 7.71 17.97 -15.89
CA TYR A 223 7.26 17.12 -17.00
C TYR A 223 6.33 17.92 -17.92
N GLY A 224 6.75 18.13 -19.17
CA GLY A 224 6.05 19.03 -20.08
C GLY A 224 5.95 20.46 -19.50
N ASN A 225 4.74 20.96 -19.31
CA ASN A 225 4.47 22.27 -18.70
C ASN A 225 4.02 22.18 -17.23
N ALA A 226 4.08 20.99 -16.62
CA ALA A 226 3.80 20.78 -15.22
C ALA A 226 5.07 20.74 -14.38
N HIS A 227 4.95 21.25 -13.16
CA HIS A 227 5.90 21.09 -12.09
C HIS A 227 5.25 20.22 -11.00
N VAL A 228 5.92 19.12 -10.64
CA VAL A 228 5.42 18.13 -9.67
C VAL A 228 6.34 18.16 -8.45
N ILE A 229 5.75 18.32 -7.27
CA ILE A 229 6.43 18.28 -5.98
C ILE A 229 6.01 17.01 -5.23
N VAL A 230 6.99 16.27 -4.74
CA VAL A 230 6.82 15.14 -3.84
C VAL A 230 7.30 15.54 -2.46
N LEU A 231 6.43 15.41 -1.44
CA LEU A 231 6.77 15.62 -0.04
C LEU A 231 6.77 14.29 0.71
N ASN A 232 7.65 14.20 1.70
CA ASN A 232 7.64 13.10 2.66
C ASN A 232 6.88 13.58 3.91
N SER A 233 5.71 12.98 4.13
CA SER A 233 4.79 13.30 5.23
C SER A 233 4.84 12.29 6.37
N GLU A 234 5.88 11.47 6.44
CA GLU A 234 6.16 10.60 7.57
C GLU A 234 6.68 11.46 8.76
N GLU A 235 6.44 11.02 10.02
CA GLU A 235 6.58 11.76 11.31
C GLU A 235 5.48 12.81 11.66
N GLU A 236 5.49 13.31 12.92
CA GLU A 236 4.66 14.44 13.36
C GLU A 236 4.87 15.65 12.44
N ALA A 237 3.84 15.96 11.64
CA ALA A 237 3.69 17.07 10.71
C ALA A 237 4.47 17.09 9.38
N MET A 238 5.71 16.58 9.27
CA MET A 238 6.49 16.37 8.01
C MET A 238 7.93 15.96 8.39
N ILE A 239 8.55 15.02 7.66
CA ILE A 239 9.98 14.68 7.87
C ILE A 239 10.88 15.91 7.68
N ASP A 240 11.96 16.00 8.46
CA ASP A 240 12.93 17.13 8.38
C ASP A 240 12.28 18.52 8.62
N GLY A 241 11.03 18.53 9.11
CA GLY A 241 10.20 19.64 9.54
C GLY A 241 10.47 20.97 8.81
N PRO A 242 11.07 21.98 9.48
CA PRO A 242 11.30 23.29 8.86
C PRO A 242 12.16 23.27 7.60
N ASN A 243 13.09 22.32 7.43
CA ASN A 243 13.98 22.27 6.27
C ASN A 243 13.20 21.89 5.01
N GLN A 244 12.38 20.84 5.08
CA GLN A 244 11.51 20.44 3.97
C GLN A 244 10.54 21.57 3.60
N ILE A 245 9.97 22.27 4.59
CA ILE A 245 9.07 23.40 4.34
C ILE A 245 9.79 24.60 3.70
N ASN A 246 11.00 24.93 4.16
CA ASN A 246 11.80 25.99 3.54
C ASN A 246 12.20 25.62 2.10
N TRP A 247 12.54 24.35 1.86
CA TRP A 247 12.81 23.82 0.53
C TRP A 247 11.57 23.95 -0.37
N LEU A 248 10.40 23.50 0.09
CA LEU A 248 9.13 23.60 -0.63
C LEU A 248 8.81 25.04 -1.04
N ILE A 249 8.96 25.98 -0.12
CA ILE A 249 8.73 27.41 -0.41
C ILE A 249 9.71 27.91 -1.47
N SER A 250 10.98 27.53 -1.38
CA SER A 250 12.00 27.93 -2.36
C SER A 250 11.73 27.33 -3.74
N ASP A 251 11.35 26.06 -3.80
CA ASP A 251 11.04 25.33 -5.02
C ASP A 251 9.81 25.92 -5.73
N LEU A 252 8.72 26.15 -4.99
CA LEU A 252 7.51 26.80 -5.51
C LEU A 252 7.76 28.25 -5.99
N GLU A 253 8.61 29.01 -5.30
CA GLU A 253 8.98 30.37 -5.73
C GLU A 253 9.78 30.34 -7.04
N SER A 254 10.71 29.40 -7.18
CA SER A 254 11.50 29.17 -8.39
C SER A 254 10.65 28.71 -9.58
N ASN A 255 9.57 27.96 -9.32
CA ASN A 255 8.71 27.35 -10.34
C ASN A 255 7.31 27.99 -10.44
N LYS A 256 7.17 29.23 -9.97
CA LYS A 256 5.87 29.94 -9.96
C LYS A 256 5.19 30.10 -11.32
N ASP A 257 5.98 30.10 -12.40
CA ASP A 257 5.55 30.26 -13.78
C ASP A 257 5.14 28.93 -14.47
N ALA A 258 5.19 27.80 -13.76
CA ALA A 258 4.69 26.52 -14.27
C ALA A 258 3.18 26.62 -14.58
N THR A 259 2.74 26.02 -15.70
CA THR A 259 1.33 26.07 -16.10
C THR A 259 0.48 25.23 -15.15
N TRP A 260 0.99 24.07 -14.75
CA TRP A 260 0.36 23.16 -13.80
C TRP A 260 1.30 22.90 -12.63
N LYS A 261 0.77 22.93 -11.41
CA LYS A 261 1.50 22.60 -10.19
C LYS A 261 0.77 21.50 -9.44
N PHE A 262 1.41 20.34 -9.35
CA PHE A 262 0.90 19.18 -8.64
C PHE A 262 1.75 18.93 -7.40
N VAL A 263 1.11 18.60 -6.29
CA VAL A 263 1.81 18.18 -5.07
C VAL A 263 1.35 16.78 -4.71
N VAL A 264 2.26 15.92 -4.28
CA VAL A 264 1.98 14.54 -3.90
C VAL A 264 2.64 14.24 -2.56
N PHE A 265 1.88 13.72 -1.60
CA PHE A 265 2.38 13.24 -0.31
C PHE A 265 1.36 12.30 0.34
N HIS A 266 1.81 11.43 1.23
CA HIS A 266 1.02 10.29 1.64
C HIS A 266 -0.21 10.65 2.50
N VAL A 267 -0.05 11.41 3.58
CA VAL A 267 -1.14 11.68 4.53
C VAL A 267 -2.03 12.84 4.06
N PRO A 268 -3.34 12.65 3.79
CA PRO A 268 -4.19 13.67 3.20
C PRO A 268 -4.55 14.80 4.18
N PRO A 269 -4.46 16.09 3.81
CA PRO A 269 -4.88 17.19 4.67
C PRO A 269 -6.41 17.28 4.81
N PHE A 270 -7.14 16.81 3.78
CA PHE A 270 -8.59 16.75 3.72
C PHE A 270 -9.02 15.33 3.37
N THR A 271 -9.82 14.71 4.24
CA THR A 271 -10.29 13.34 4.07
C THR A 271 -11.65 13.12 4.73
N SER A 272 -12.42 12.21 4.15
CA SER A 272 -13.62 11.60 4.70
C SER A 272 -13.35 10.28 5.44
N GLY A 273 -12.11 9.76 5.39
CA GLY A 273 -11.72 8.49 6.01
C GLY A 273 -11.51 8.55 7.52
N GLY A 274 -11.05 7.42 8.08
CA GLY A 274 -10.81 7.23 9.51
C GLY A 274 -9.77 8.19 10.10
N ASN A 275 -8.87 8.74 9.28
CA ASN A 275 -7.85 9.68 9.73
C ASN A 275 -8.33 11.11 9.96
N TYR A 276 -9.64 11.37 9.85
CA TYR A 276 -10.22 12.70 10.07
C TYR A 276 -9.91 13.27 11.47
N TYR A 277 -10.00 12.43 12.51
CA TYR A 277 -9.74 12.80 13.91
C TYR A 277 -8.29 12.57 14.36
N LYS A 278 -7.35 12.31 13.43
CA LYS A 278 -5.92 12.20 13.79
C LYS A 278 -5.26 13.57 13.87
N LYS A 279 -4.40 13.74 14.89
CA LYS A 279 -3.67 15.00 15.16
C LYS A 279 -2.72 15.37 14.01
N SER A 280 -1.94 14.41 13.52
CA SER A 280 -0.96 14.59 12.44
C SER A 280 -1.57 15.18 11.16
N ARG A 281 -2.78 14.74 10.77
CA ARG A 281 -3.54 15.30 9.64
C ARG A 281 -3.79 16.80 9.78
N LYS A 282 -4.15 17.26 10.99
CA LYS A 282 -4.41 18.68 11.26
C LYS A 282 -3.14 19.50 11.14
N GLU A 283 -2.04 19.00 11.74
CA GLU A 283 -0.74 19.67 11.72
C GLU A 283 -0.23 19.81 10.28
N ILE A 284 -0.29 18.74 9.48
CA ILE A 284 0.04 18.77 8.04
C ILE A 284 -0.80 19.83 7.33
N LYS A 285 -2.13 19.80 7.51
CA LYS A 285 -3.04 20.75 6.86
C LYS A 285 -2.69 22.21 7.17
N GLU A 286 -2.50 22.53 8.44
CA GLU A 286 -2.18 23.90 8.87
C GLU A 286 -0.82 24.38 8.34
N LEU A 287 0.13 23.44 8.19
CA LEU A 287 1.47 23.73 7.68
C LEU A 287 1.48 24.00 6.17
N VAL A 288 0.87 23.14 5.36
CA VAL A 288 1.07 23.18 3.90
C VAL A 288 -0.01 23.91 3.12
N VAL A 289 -1.27 23.91 3.58
CA VAL A 289 -2.37 24.53 2.82
C VAL A 289 -2.14 26.02 2.56
N PRO A 290 -1.71 26.84 3.54
CA PRO A 290 -1.43 28.26 3.29
C PRO A 290 -0.32 28.47 2.25
N ILE A 291 0.69 27.58 2.21
CA ILE A 291 1.79 27.62 1.23
C ILE A 291 1.23 27.30 -0.16
N PHE A 292 0.47 26.23 -0.29
CA PHE A 292 -0.15 25.82 -1.55
C PHE A 292 -1.06 26.91 -2.12
N GLN A 293 -1.84 27.57 -1.26
CA GLN A 293 -2.69 28.69 -1.67
C GLN A 293 -1.87 29.89 -2.17
N LYS A 294 -0.79 30.25 -1.46
CA LYS A 294 0.08 31.37 -1.84
C LYS A 294 0.71 31.15 -3.22
N TYR A 295 1.08 29.92 -3.51
CA TYR A 295 1.77 29.56 -4.75
C TYR A 295 0.85 29.02 -5.84
N ASN A 296 -0.48 29.05 -5.66
CA ASN A 296 -1.48 28.56 -6.62
C ASN A 296 -1.19 27.14 -7.11
N VAL A 297 -1.01 26.21 -6.17
CA VAL A 297 -1.04 24.76 -6.48
C VAL A 297 -2.41 24.42 -7.05
N ASP A 298 -2.45 23.53 -8.05
CA ASP A 298 -3.70 23.18 -8.73
C ASP A 298 -4.38 21.98 -8.07
N MET A 299 -3.58 20.95 -7.77
CA MET A 299 -4.10 19.70 -7.26
C MET A 299 -3.07 19.01 -6.38
N VAL A 300 -3.59 18.39 -5.32
CA VAL A 300 -2.83 17.60 -4.34
C VAL A 300 -3.32 16.16 -4.40
N PHE A 301 -2.40 15.21 -4.48
CA PHE A 301 -2.68 13.78 -4.45
C PHE A 301 -2.11 13.15 -3.17
N SER A 302 -2.94 12.37 -2.49
CA SER A 302 -2.58 11.68 -1.25
C SER A 302 -3.14 10.26 -1.20
N GLY A 303 -2.56 9.43 -0.35
CA GLY A 303 -2.95 8.05 -0.09
C GLY A 303 -3.53 7.92 1.33
N HIS A 304 -3.06 6.92 2.07
CA HIS A 304 -3.23 6.66 3.50
C HIS A 304 -4.65 6.25 3.95
N ASP A 305 -5.66 6.96 3.46
CA ASP A 305 -7.05 6.55 3.60
C ASP A 305 -7.45 5.69 2.40
N HIS A 306 -7.91 4.48 2.69
CA HIS A 306 -8.11 3.45 1.67
C HIS A 306 -9.44 3.59 0.92
N HIS A 307 -9.66 4.73 0.26
CA HIS A 307 -10.82 5.02 -0.58
C HIS A 307 -10.43 6.01 -1.69
N TYR A 308 -11.36 6.24 -2.63
CA TYR A 308 -11.25 7.35 -3.56
C TYR A 308 -12.05 8.54 -3.04
N GLU A 309 -11.46 9.74 -2.98
CA GLU A 309 -12.18 10.98 -2.70
C GLU A 309 -11.63 12.15 -3.50
N ARG A 310 -12.54 13.03 -3.90
CA ARG A 310 -12.22 14.35 -4.41
C ARG A 310 -12.92 15.42 -3.56
N SER A 311 -12.20 16.50 -3.30
CA SER A 311 -12.77 17.70 -2.69
C SER A 311 -13.39 18.63 -3.74
N TYR A 312 -14.34 19.47 -3.33
CA TYR A 312 -14.55 20.75 -4.00
C TYR A 312 -13.21 21.52 -4.06
N PRO A 313 -13.01 22.44 -5.01
CA PRO A 313 -11.83 23.30 -4.95
C PRO A 313 -11.83 24.08 -3.63
N ILE A 314 -10.75 23.98 -2.87
CA ILE A 314 -10.56 24.65 -1.58
C ILE A 314 -9.47 25.70 -1.76
N GLY A 315 -9.74 26.93 -1.34
CA GLY A 315 -8.78 28.00 -1.53
C GLY A 315 -9.22 29.32 -0.97
N SER A 316 -8.84 30.43 -1.60
CA SER A 316 -9.16 31.78 -1.11
C SER A 316 -9.76 32.60 -2.23
N LYS A 317 -10.96 33.13 -2.00
CA LYS A 317 -11.63 34.04 -2.96
C LYS A 317 -10.84 35.34 -3.13
N GLU A 318 -10.15 35.78 -2.08
CA GLU A 318 -9.34 37.00 -2.06
C GLU A 318 -8.07 36.86 -2.92
N ASN A 319 -7.44 35.68 -2.87
CA ASN A 319 -6.21 35.40 -3.61
C ASN A 319 -6.45 34.71 -4.97
N ASN A 320 -7.72 34.45 -5.31
CA ASN A 320 -8.13 33.70 -6.50
C ASN A 320 -7.38 32.36 -6.63
N SER A 321 -7.19 31.67 -5.50
CA SER A 321 -6.56 30.36 -5.43
C SER A 321 -7.60 29.28 -5.20
N ALA A 322 -7.45 28.13 -5.85
CA ALA A 322 -8.36 27.00 -5.72
C ALA A 322 -7.62 25.69 -6.00
N ILE A 323 -7.49 24.88 -4.96
CA ILE A 323 -6.74 23.62 -4.97
C ILE A 323 -7.76 22.49 -4.85
N THR A 324 -7.69 21.48 -5.72
CA THR A 324 -8.44 20.23 -5.53
C THR A 324 -7.58 19.21 -4.82
N TYR A 325 -8.12 18.59 -3.77
CA TYR A 325 -7.46 17.53 -3.04
C TYR A 325 -8.06 16.18 -3.45
N ILE A 326 -7.18 15.24 -3.77
CA ILE A 326 -7.52 13.89 -4.19
C ILE A 326 -6.94 12.90 -3.18
N VAL A 327 -7.80 12.10 -2.58
CA VAL A 327 -7.41 10.86 -1.89
C VAL A 327 -7.53 9.74 -2.90
N CYS A 328 -6.43 9.07 -3.21
CA CYS A 328 -6.36 7.93 -4.11
C CYS A 328 -5.56 6.78 -3.48
N GLY A 329 -5.87 6.46 -2.22
CA GLY A 329 -5.32 5.31 -1.49
C GLY A 329 -6.04 3.99 -1.76
N ASN A 330 -6.57 3.82 -2.97
CA ASN A 330 -7.41 2.70 -3.34
C ASN A 330 -6.70 1.71 -4.29
N GLY A 331 -5.39 1.54 -4.10
CA GLY A 331 -4.52 0.81 -5.01
C GLY A 331 -4.49 -0.71 -4.83
N GLY A 332 -4.88 -1.26 -3.67
CA GLY A 332 -4.99 -2.71 -3.53
C GLY A 332 -5.33 -3.28 -2.15
N THR A 333 -4.94 -2.60 -1.06
CA THR A 333 -5.21 -3.05 0.31
C THR A 333 -6.70 -2.92 0.66
N PRO A 334 -7.27 -3.74 1.57
CA PRO A 334 -8.68 -3.63 1.96
C PRO A 334 -9.12 -2.18 2.24
N LEU A 335 -10.25 -1.81 1.65
CA LEU A 335 -10.74 -0.45 1.59
C LEU A 335 -11.37 -0.05 2.92
N ARG A 336 -11.21 1.22 3.29
CA ARG A 336 -11.70 1.76 4.55
C ARG A 336 -13.06 2.43 4.36
N PHE A 337 -13.82 2.42 5.45
CA PHE A 337 -15.03 3.20 5.55
C PHE A 337 -14.72 4.71 5.53
N ASN A 338 -15.62 5.49 4.94
CA ASN A 338 -15.50 6.94 4.87
C ASN A 338 -16.87 7.66 5.02
N ILE A 339 -16.87 8.84 5.65
CA ILE A 339 -18.03 9.72 5.83
C ILE A 339 -17.79 11.03 5.06
N PRO A 340 -18.47 11.25 3.92
CA PRO A 340 -18.36 12.49 3.18
C PRO A 340 -18.53 13.72 4.07
N ARG A 341 -17.63 14.70 3.90
CA ARG A 341 -17.61 15.94 4.65
C ARG A 341 -18.14 17.08 3.79
N HIS A 342 -18.34 18.26 4.38
CA HIS A 342 -18.89 19.40 3.65
C HIS A 342 -18.01 19.88 2.47
N TRP A 343 -16.73 19.49 2.44
CA TRP A 343 -15.83 19.71 1.31
C TRP A 343 -15.74 18.55 0.32
N THR A 344 -16.33 17.40 0.60
CA THR A 344 -16.30 16.23 -0.29
C THR A 344 -17.26 16.45 -1.45
N ILE A 345 -16.74 16.50 -2.69
CA ILE A 345 -17.60 16.55 -3.89
C ILE A 345 -17.98 15.14 -4.35
N TYR A 346 -17.05 14.19 -4.22
CA TYR A 346 -17.28 12.79 -4.55
C TYR A 346 -16.40 11.92 -3.66
N SER A 347 -16.92 10.77 -3.22
CA SER A 347 -16.12 9.75 -2.55
C SER A 347 -16.76 8.37 -2.75
N GLU A 348 -15.93 7.35 -2.93
CA GLU A 348 -16.37 5.97 -3.14
C GLU A 348 -15.33 4.99 -2.57
N ARG A 349 -15.81 3.99 -1.82
CA ARG A 349 -15.04 2.84 -1.36
C ARG A 349 -14.90 1.86 -2.52
N VAL A 350 -13.89 2.07 -3.36
CA VAL A 350 -13.64 1.24 -4.55
C VAL A 350 -12.16 1.23 -4.93
N PHE A 351 -11.62 0.06 -5.30
CA PHE A 351 -10.27 -0.04 -5.86
C PHE A 351 -10.17 0.69 -7.20
N GLY A 352 -9.05 1.31 -7.51
CA GLY A 352 -8.88 2.03 -8.77
C GLY A 352 -7.62 2.88 -8.85
N PHE A 353 -7.62 3.78 -9.82
CA PHE A 353 -6.54 4.75 -10.02
C PHE A 353 -7.09 6.04 -10.65
N THR A 354 -6.34 7.12 -10.50
CA THR A 354 -6.61 8.40 -11.17
C THR A 354 -5.76 8.54 -12.43
N HIS A 355 -6.36 8.99 -13.53
CA HIS A 355 -5.70 9.34 -14.79
C HIS A 355 -5.87 10.83 -15.08
N VAL A 356 -4.75 11.53 -15.28
CA VAL A 356 -4.74 12.97 -15.55
C VAL A 356 -4.10 13.21 -16.91
N ASN A 357 -4.88 13.78 -17.83
CA ASN A 357 -4.44 14.13 -19.18
C ASN A 357 -4.25 15.64 -19.30
N ILE A 358 -3.07 16.07 -19.71
CA ILE A 358 -2.69 17.48 -19.88
C ILE A 358 -2.45 17.78 -21.35
N ASN A 359 -3.05 18.85 -21.85
CA ASN A 359 -2.82 19.42 -23.17
C ASN A 359 -2.80 20.94 -23.09
N GLY A 360 -1.59 21.52 -22.96
CA GLY A 360 -1.42 22.95 -22.76
C GLY A 360 -2.10 23.42 -21.46
N SER A 361 -3.06 24.32 -21.58
CA SER A 361 -3.85 24.87 -20.46
C SER A 361 -5.03 24.00 -20.04
N LYS A 362 -5.28 22.89 -20.75
CA LYS A 362 -6.41 22.00 -20.52
C LYS A 362 -6.00 20.72 -19.79
N MET A 363 -6.66 20.44 -18.69
CA MET A 363 -6.60 19.19 -17.95
C MET A 363 -7.92 18.43 -18.09
N HIS A 364 -7.83 17.14 -18.33
CA HIS A 364 -8.93 16.20 -18.23
C HIS A 364 -8.58 15.16 -17.18
N PHE A 365 -9.37 15.15 -16.10
CA PHE A 365 -9.19 14.30 -14.93
C PHE A 365 -10.22 13.18 -14.95
N GLN A 366 -9.79 11.96 -14.67
CA GLN A 366 -10.68 10.81 -14.48
C GLN A 366 -10.20 9.95 -13.30
N SER A 367 -11.13 9.48 -12.47
CA SER A 367 -10.90 8.35 -11.56
C SER A 367 -11.59 7.12 -12.13
N ILE A 368 -10.86 5.99 -12.16
CA ILE A 368 -11.28 4.76 -12.83
C ILE A 368 -11.18 3.62 -11.84
N SER A 369 -12.28 2.91 -11.63
CA SER A 369 -12.33 1.74 -10.73
C SER A 369 -11.67 0.51 -11.36
N ILE A 370 -11.38 -0.49 -10.53
CA ILE A 370 -10.74 -1.78 -10.91
C ILE A 370 -11.54 -2.57 -11.96
N ASP A 371 -12.85 -2.35 -12.05
CA ASP A 371 -13.76 -2.90 -13.07
C ASP A 371 -13.90 -1.99 -14.32
N ASN A 372 -13.00 -1.00 -14.47
CA ASN A 372 -12.89 -0.07 -15.59
C ASN A 372 -14.13 0.83 -15.78
N ARG A 373 -14.82 1.18 -14.69
CA ARG A 373 -15.83 2.26 -14.70
C ARG A 373 -15.15 3.59 -14.43
N VAL A 374 -15.52 4.63 -15.17
CA VAL A 374 -15.19 6.01 -14.78
C VAL A 374 -16.12 6.37 -13.62
N ILE A 375 -15.57 6.52 -12.43
CA ILE A 375 -16.34 6.83 -11.21
C ILE A 375 -16.42 8.33 -10.95
N ASP A 376 -15.43 9.09 -11.44
CA ASP A 376 -15.41 10.54 -11.33
C ASP A 376 -14.63 11.17 -12.49
N GLU A 377 -15.04 12.36 -12.93
CA GLU A 377 -14.47 13.03 -14.09
C GLU A 377 -14.74 14.53 -14.06
N PHE A 378 -13.74 15.32 -14.49
CA PHE A 378 -13.96 16.72 -14.83
C PHE A 378 -12.91 17.25 -15.81
N THR A 379 -13.14 18.46 -16.33
CA THR A 379 -12.20 19.17 -17.21
C THR A 379 -11.99 20.59 -16.70
N LEU A 380 -10.74 21.05 -16.72
CA LEU A 380 -10.36 22.42 -16.43
C LEU A 380 -9.48 22.96 -17.56
N ASP A 381 -9.90 24.05 -18.21
CA ASP A 381 -9.08 24.80 -19.15
C ASP A 381 -8.77 26.19 -18.57
N LYS A 382 -7.52 26.40 -18.15
CA LYS A 382 -7.06 27.67 -17.57
C LYS A 382 -7.06 28.83 -18.57
N ALA A 383 -7.12 28.55 -19.87
CA ALA A 383 -7.20 29.59 -20.90
C ALA A 383 -8.66 29.98 -21.22
N ASP A 384 -9.65 29.21 -20.76
CA ASP A 384 -11.08 29.50 -20.94
C ASP A 384 -11.67 30.10 -19.65
N PRO A 385 -11.99 31.42 -19.63
CA PRO A 385 -12.61 32.06 -18.46
C PRO A 385 -13.92 31.40 -18.02
N ALA A 386 -14.68 30.77 -18.93
CA ALA A 386 -15.91 30.07 -18.58
C ALA A 386 -15.61 28.77 -17.83
N SER A 387 -14.60 28.00 -18.27
CA SER A 387 -14.13 26.81 -17.56
C SER A 387 -13.60 27.15 -16.18
N VAL A 388 -12.79 28.21 -16.06
CA VAL A 388 -12.30 28.68 -14.75
C VAL A 388 -13.46 29.14 -13.86
N ALA A 389 -14.41 29.92 -14.38
CA ALA A 389 -15.56 30.37 -13.60
C ALA A 389 -16.42 29.20 -13.09
N ALA A 390 -16.65 28.17 -13.91
CA ALA A 390 -17.38 26.97 -13.52
C ALA A 390 -16.63 26.16 -12.44
N TYR A 391 -15.30 26.05 -12.57
CA TYR A 391 -14.47 25.40 -11.54
C TYR A 391 -14.53 26.16 -10.20
N MET A 392 -14.53 27.49 -10.25
CA MET A 392 -14.57 28.35 -9.06
C MET A 392 -15.97 28.49 -8.44
N GLU A 393 -17.05 28.15 -9.16
CA GLU A 393 -18.44 28.38 -8.73
C GLU A 393 -18.76 27.72 -7.39
N ASN A 394 -18.28 26.48 -7.19
CA ASN A 394 -18.49 25.71 -5.97
C ASN A 394 -17.26 25.68 -5.06
N MET A 395 -16.34 26.63 -5.23
CA MET A 395 -15.13 26.70 -4.41
C MET A 395 -15.48 27.04 -2.95
N ILE A 396 -14.86 26.30 -2.03
CA ILE A 396 -14.94 26.52 -0.59
C ILE A 396 -13.77 27.41 -0.17
N ASP A 397 -14.06 28.48 0.59
CA ASP A 397 -13.00 29.28 1.18
C ASP A 397 -12.38 28.48 2.34
N TYR A 398 -11.06 28.32 2.35
CA TYR A 398 -10.35 27.53 3.35
C TYR A 398 -10.67 27.97 4.78
N LYS A 399 -10.88 29.29 4.98
CA LYS A 399 -11.24 29.85 6.29
C LYS A 399 -12.65 29.48 6.76
N ASP A 400 -13.52 29.05 5.85
CA ASP A 400 -14.90 28.64 6.14
C ASP A 400 -14.99 27.14 6.51
N ILE A 401 -13.91 26.38 6.30
CA ILE A 401 -13.85 24.98 6.70
C ILE A 401 -13.73 24.91 8.22
N GLN A 402 -14.79 24.42 8.84
CA GLN A 402 -14.78 24.10 10.27
C GLN A 402 -14.09 22.76 10.47
N ASP A 403 -12.92 22.79 11.10
CA ASP A 403 -12.23 21.58 11.53
C ASP A 403 -12.71 21.14 12.92
N VAL A 404 -12.34 19.91 13.29
CA VAL A 404 -12.51 19.38 14.64
C VAL A 404 -11.82 20.33 15.65
N SER A 405 -12.48 20.60 16.77
CA SER A 405 -11.88 21.39 17.84
C SER A 405 -10.65 20.68 18.41
N GLU A 406 -9.64 21.43 18.86
CA GLU A 406 -8.42 20.85 19.43
C GLU A 406 -8.75 19.91 20.59
N GLU A 407 -9.66 20.33 21.47
CA GLU A 407 -10.11 19.55 22.62
C GLU A 407 -10.77 18.23 22.23
N ALA A 408 -11.50 18.18 21.10
CA ALA A 408 -12.13 16.96 20.61
C ALA A 408 -11.11 16.05 19.91
N LEU A 409 -10.15 16.64 19.18
CA LEU A 409 -9.06 15.92 18.55
C LEU A 409 -8.18 15.24 19.61
N GLU A 410 -7.71 16.00 20.60
CA GLU A 410 -6.95 15.47 21.74
C GLU A 410 -7.72 14.36 22.45
N ALA A 411 -9.00 14.58 22.78
CA ALA A 411 -9.82 13.55 23.42
C ALA A 411 -9.98 12.29 22.57
N TYR A 412 -10.03 12.40 21.24
CA TYR A 412 -10.15 11.24 20.36
C TYR A 412 -8.85 10.44 20.32
N ASN A 413 -7.71 11.12 20.17
CA ASN A 413 -6.40 10.45 20.11
C ASN A 413 -6.07 9.80 21.47
N GLU A 414 -6.37 10.46 22.60
CA GLU A 414 -6.24 9.83 23.92
C GLU A 414 -7.20 8.64 24.10
N GLY A 415 -8.40 8.68 23.48
CA GLY A 415 -9.31 7.54 23.46
C GLY A 415 -8.72 6.34 22.71
N ASP A 416 -8.15 6.57 21.53
CA ASP A 416 -7.46 5.56 20.74
C ASP A 416 -6.24 5.00 21.50
N ASP A 417 -5.40 5.87 22.09
CA ASP A 417 -4.22 5.45 22.85
C ASP A 417 -4.60 4.58 24.06
N MET A 418 -5.68 4.94 24.79
CA MET A 418 -6.17 4.11 25.91
C MET A 418 -6.75 2.78 25.42
N GLN A 419 -7.42 2.76 24.27
CA GLN A 419 -7.94 1.53 23.68
C GLN A 419 -6.78 0.59 23.27
N ASP A 420 -5.73 1.14 22.66
CA ASP A 420 -4.52 0.41 22.27
C ASP A 420 -3.73 -0.14 23.49
N GLU A 421 -3.87 0.49 24.67
CA GLU A 421 -3.31 0.04 25.95
C GLU A 421 -4.24 -0.92 26.73
N ASP A 422 -5.32 -1.42 26.11
CA ASP A 422 -6.38 -2.24 26.72
C ASP A 422 -7.09 -1.57 27.93
N MET A 423 -7.02 -0.24 28.02
CA MET A 423 -7.65 0.58 29.06
C MET A 423 -9.06 1.02 28.64
N PHE A 424 -9.93 0.04 28.41
CA PHE A 424 -11.23 0.24 27.77
C PHE A 424 -12.20 1.15 28.54
N GLU A 425 -12.20 1.13 29.88
CA GLU A 425 -13.03 2.08 30.65
C GLU A 425 -12.59 3.53 30.44
N GLU A 426 -11.29 3.80 30.48
CA GLU A 426 -10.73 5.13 30.22
C GLU A 426 -11.01 5.57 28.77
N ALA A 427 -10.82 4.67 27.79
CA ALA A 427 -11.11 4.93 26.38
C ALA A 427 -12.57 5.37 26.18
N ILE A 428 -13.54 4.67 26.77
CA ILE A 428 -14.97 5.03 26.71
C ILE A 428 -15.22 6.44 27.27
N GLU A 429 -14.56 6.83 28.36
CA GLU A 429 -14.75 8.18 28.93
C GLU A 429 -14.20 9.27 28.00
N TYR A 430 -13.08 9.01 27.32
CA TYR A 430 -12.56 9.89 26.28
C TYR A 430 -13.48 9.96 25.07
N TYR A 431 -13.99 8.85 24.56
CA TYR A 431 -14.93 8.84 23.44
C TYR A 431 -16.26 9.53 23.77
N LYS A 432 -16.79 9.37 24.99
CA LYS A 432 -17.94 10.18 25.47
C LYS A 432 -17.62 11.67 25.50
N LYS A 433 -16.40 12.04 25.90
CA LYS A 433 -15.94 13.44 25.85
C LYS A 433 -15.88 13.95 24.41
N VAL A 434 -15.38 13.15 23.46
CA VAL A 434 -15.41 13.49 22.02
C VAL A 434 -16.84 13.77 21.56
N TYR A 435 -17.76 12.83 21.79
CA TYR A 435 -19.15 12.99 21.34
C TYR A 435 -19.85 14.20 21.97
N LYS A 436 -19.49 14.58 23.20
CA LYS A 436 -19.98 15.81 23.84
C LYS A 436 -19.44 17.08 23.18
N LEU A 437 -18.20 17.07 22.70
CA LEU A 437 -17.54 18.20 22.05
C LEU A 437 -17.93 18.31 20.57
N ASP A 438 -18.09 17.17 19.91
CA ASP A 438 -18.54 17.03 18.52
C ASP A 438 -19.58 15.91 18.43
N PRO A 439 -20.89 16.24 18.54
CA PRO A 439 -21.98 15.27 18.41
C PRO A 439 -22.11 14.65 17.00
N THR A 440 -21.31 15.10 16.03
CA THR A 440 -21.26 14.47 14.69
C THR A 440 -20.23 13.34 14.61
N CYS A 441 -19.36 13.21 15.61
CA CYS A 441 -18.40 12.10 15.74
C CYS A 441 -19.09 10.83 16.26
N LEU A 442 -19.87 10.19 15.39
CA LEU A 442 -20.53 8.93 15.72
C LEU A 442 -19.56 7.74 15.73
N ILE A 443 -18.39 7.87 15.11
CA ILE A 443 -17.32 6.85 15.15
C ILE A 443 -16.84 6.62 16.60
N ALA A 444 -16.70 7.68 17.40
CA ALA A 444 -16.34 7.55 18.82
C ALA A 444 -17.37 6.71 19.63
N LEU A 445 -18.66 6.80 19.28
CA LEU A 445 -19.67 5.93 19.89
C LEU A 445 -19.50 4.47 19.47
N GLY A 446 -19.13 4.23 18.21
CA GLY A 446 -18.85 2.89 17.72
C GLY A 446 -17.61 2.27 18.37
N HIS A 447 -16.51 3.01 18.52
CA HIS A 447 -15.34 2.55 19.30
C HIS A 447 -15.70 2.31 20.77
N SER A 448 -16.60 3.11 21.34
CA SER A 448 -17.12 2.84 22.69
C SER A 448 -17.90 1.53 22.77
N ALA A 449 -18.60 1.12 21.69
CA ALA A 449 -19.29 -0.16 21.64
C ALA A 449 -18.29 -1.34 21.60
N VAL A 450 -17.19 -1.21 20.84
CA VAL A 450 -16.06 -2.16 20.84
C VAL A 450 -15.46 -2.27 22.24
N CYS A 451 -15.14 -1.14 22.89
CA CYS A 451 -14.62 -1.14 24.26
C CYS A 451 -15.60 -1.79 25.27
N LEU A 452 -16.92 -1.61 25.10
CA LEU A 452 -17.92 -2.26 25.96
C LEU A 452 -17.96 -3.77 25.76
N MET A 453 -17.78 -4.24 24.53
CA MET A 453 -17.67 -5.66 24.19
C MET A 453 -16.43 -6.27 24.87
N GLU A 454 -15.27 -5.63 24.77
CA GLU A 454 -14.03 -6.07 25.43
C GLU A 454 -14.16 -6.13 26.96
N LEU A 455 -14.98 -5.26 27.54
CA LEU A 455 -15.34 -5.28 28.97
C LEU A 455 -16.41 -6.32 29.34
N GLU A 456 -16.78 -7.20 28.40
CA GLU A 456 -17.83 -8.20 28.52
C GLU A 456 -19.22 -7.61 28.85
N LYS A 457 -19.45 -6.32 28.56
CA LYS A 457 -20.74 -5.64 28.76
C LYS A 457 -21.61 -5.75 27.51
N TYR A 458 -21.85 -6.99 27.09
CA TYR A 458 -22.44 -7.32 25.79
C TYR A 458 -23.80 -6.65 25.51
N ASP A 459 -24.71 -6.60 26.49
CA ASP A 459 -26.01 -5.94 26.31
C ASP A 459 -25.86 -4.43 26.02
N GLU A 460 -24.94 -3.75 26.71
CA GLU A 460 -24.65 -2.32 26.50
C GLU A 460 -23.93 -2.09 25.16
N ALA A 461 -22.99 -2.98 24.80
CA ALA A 461 -22.31 -2.96 23.51
C ALA A 461 -23.30 -3.11 22.35
N ILE A 462 -24.23 -4.06 22.44
CA ILE A 462 -25.28 -4.30 21.44
C ILE A 462 -26.20 -3.09 21.29
N GLU A 463 -26.68 -2.52 22.40
CA GLU A 463 -27.54 -1.33 22.36
C GLU A 463 -26.85 -0.17 21.66
N LEU A 464 -25.59 0.10 22.02
CA LEU A 464 -24.82 1.20 21.44
C LEU A 464 -24.48 0.96 19.96
N ALA A 465 -24.04 -0.25 19.61
CA ALA A 465 -23.72 -0.61 18.23
C ALA A 465 -24.95 -0.50 17.31
N LEU A 466 -26.14 -0.93 17.76
CA LEU A 466 -27.38 -0.76 16.99
C LEU A 466 -27.76 0.71 16.79
N ASP A 467 -27.59 1.56 17.82
CA ASP A 467 -27.81 3.01 17.72
C ASP A 467 -26.83 3.68 16.74
N VAL A 468 -25.57 3.22 16.69
CA VAL A 468 -24.59 3.69 15.71
C VAL A 468 -24.96 3.23 14.30
N ILE A 469 -25.31 1.95 14.11
CA ILE A 469 -25.72 1.39 12.81
C ILE A 469 -26.97 2.08 12.25
N GLU A 470 -27.92 2.50 13.10
CA GLU A 470 -29.08 3.27 12.63
C GLU A 470 -28.67 4.59 11.97
N LYS A 471 -27.58 5.21 12.45
CA LYS A 471 -27.10 6.52 11.99
C LYS A 471 -26.03 6.41 10.92
N ILE A 472 -25.17 5.38 11.01
CA ILE A 472 -24.08 5.07 10.08
C ILE A 472 -24.12 3.57 9.77
N PRO A 473 -25.04 3.13 8.89
CA PRO A 473 -25.18 1.72 8.54
C PRO A 473 -23.93 1.08 7.90
N GLN A 474 -22.97 1.88 7.48
CA GLN A 474 -21.79 1.46 6.75
C GLN A 474 -20.51 1.40 7.61
N PHE A 475 -20.62 1.65 8.92
CA PHE A 475 -19.48 1.60 9.85
C PHE A 475 -19.23 0.14 10.30
N PRO A 476 -18.08 -0.49 9.93
CA PRO A 476 -17.84 -1.92 10.16
C PRO A 476 -17.71 -2.29 11.64
N ASP A 477 -17.01 -1.48 12.44
CA ASP A 477 -16.66 -1.82 13.83
C ASP A 477 -17.91 -2.00 14.72
N SER A 478 -19.03 -1.35 14.37
CA SER A 478 -20.30 -1.60 15.06
C SER A 478 -20.89 -2.98 14.76
N TYR A 479 -20.66 -3.53 13.57
CA TYR A 479 -21.06 -4.92 13.28
C TYR A 479 -20.14 -5.92 13.97
N GLU A 480 -18.83 -5.65 14.04
CA GLU A 480 -17.86 -6.47 14.79
C GLU A 480 -18.28 -6.57 16.26
N ALA A 481 -18.53 -5.42 16.90
CA ALA A 481 -19.04 -5.38 18.27
C ALA A 481 -20.35 -6.17 18.46
N LEU A 482 -21.26 -6.17 17.47
CA LEU A 482 -22.49 -6.97 17.51
C LEU A 482 -22.21 -8.47 17.37
N ILE A 483 -21.35 -8.85 16.44
CA ILE A 483 -21.04 -10.25 16.13
C ILE A 483 -20.49 -10.92 17.39
N GLU A 484 -19.43 -10.36 17.96
CA GLU A 484 -18.75 -10.92 19.12
C GLU A 484 -19.65 -10.90 20.37
N SER A 485 -20.40 -9.81 20.58
CA SER A 485 -21.37 -9.75 21.68
C SER A 485 -22.47 -10.81 21.55
N TYR A 486 -22.99 -11.06 20.34
CA TYR A 486 -23.97 -12.11 20.11
C TYR A 486 -23.37 -13.51 20.26
N MET A 487 -22.12 -13.72 19.83
CA MET A 487 -21.38 -14.97 20.04
C MET A 487 -21.24 -15.29 21.53
N ALA A 488 -20.77 -14.32 22.33
CA ALA A 488 -20.60 -14.48 23.77
C ALA A 488 -21.92 -14.80 24.50
N LEU A 489 -23.05 -14.32 23.98
CA LEU A 489 -24.40 -14.62 24.50
C LEU A 489 -25.00 -15.93 23.94
N GLY A 490 -24.31 -16.63 23.03
CA GLY A 490 -24.78 -17.84 22.35
C GLY A 490 -25.90 -17.58 21.33
N GLU A 491 -26.10 -16.33 20.91
CA GLU A 491 -27.10 -15.89 19.94
C GLU A 491 -26.58 -16.01 18.49
N TYR A 492 -26.03 -17.18 18.14
CA TYR A 492 -25.31 -17.41 16.89
C TYR A 492 -26.06 -17.03 15.61
N GLU A 493 -27.39 -17.18 15.57
CA GLU A 493 -28.18 -16.81 14.38
C GLU A 493 -28.11 -15.30 14.13
N LYS A 494 -28.13 -14.48 15.20
CA LYS A 494 -28.00 -13.03 15.09
C LYS A 494 -26.56 -12.62 14.74
N ALA A 495 -25.57 -13.33 15.28
CA ALA A 495 -24.18 -13.11 14.92
C ALA A 495 -23.95 -13.37 13.42
N LEU A 496 -24.51 -14.45 12.87
CA LEU A 496 -24.44 -14.74 11.43
C LEU A 496 -25.17 -13.69 10.57
N GLU A 497 -26.33 -13.20 11.02
CA GLU A 497 -27.01 -12.08 10.35
C GLU A 497 -26.15 -10.81 10.36
N ALA A 498 -25.45 -10.52 11.46
CA ALA A 498 -24.52 -9.40 11.55
C ALA A 498 -23.29 -9.60 10.66
N CYS A 499 -22.76 -10.82 10.52
CA CYS A 499 -21.69 -11.14 9.57
C CYS A 499 -22.13 -10.87 8.12
N ASP A 500 -23.37 -11.23 7.74
CA ASP A 500 -23.90 -10.92 6.40
C ASP A 500 -23.99 -9.40 6.17
N LYS A 501 -24.27 -8.61 7.22
CA LYS A 501 -24.26 -7.15 7.15
C LYS A 501 -22.86 -6.57 7.06
N LEU A 502 -21.91 -7.06 7.87
CA LEU A 502 -20.51 -6.70 7.79
C LEU A 502 -19.99 -6.93 6.37
N HIS A 503 -20.18 -8.14 5.82
CA HIS A 503 -19.77 -8.45 4.45
C HIS A 503 -20.38 -7.50 3.41
N SER A 504 -21.64 -7.04 3.61
CA SER A 504 -22.27 -6.10 2.68
C SER A 504 -21.63 -4.70 2.67
N VAL A 505 -20.93 -4.33 3.75
CA VAL A 505 -20.25 -3.04 3.88
C VAL A 505 -18.73 -3.15 3.67
N THR A 506 -18.14 -4.34 3.90
CA THR A 506 -16.72 -4.68 3.74
C THR A 506 -16.49 -5.89 2.81
N ALA A 507 -17.10 -5.88 1.62
CA ALA A 507 -17.06 -7.03 0.69
C ALA A 507 -15.65 -7.47 0.22
N ASP A 508 -14.66 -6.61 0.39
CA ASP A 508 -13.24 -6.77 0.07
C ASP A 508 -12.36 -7.07 1.30
N SER A 509 -12.97 -7.31 2.47
CA SER A 509 -12.30 -7.78 3.68
C SER A 509 -12.69 -9.22 4.02
N PRO A 510 -11.76 -10.07 4.50
CA PRO A 510 -12.05 -11.45 4.90
C PRO A 510 -12.84 -11.57 6.21
N ASP A 511 -12.83 -10.54 7.07
CA ASP A 511 -13.31 -10.56 8.46
C ASP A 511 -14.70 -11.18 8.65
N ALA A 512 -15.66 -10.82 7.78
CA ALA A 512 -17.02 -11.33 7.89
C ALA A 512 -17.13 -12.85 7.70
N TYR A 513 -16.18 -13.47 6.98
CA TYR A 513 -16.09 -14.92 6.84
C TYR A 513 -15.24 -15.56 7.93
N GLU A 514 -14.25 -14.86 8.47
CA GLU A 514 -13.51 -15.29 9.66
C GLU A 514 -14.46 -15.43 10.86
N TYR A 515 -15.24 -14.40 11.17
CA TYR A 515 -16.27 -14.47 12.20
C TYR A 515 -17.29 -15.59 11.97
N LYS A 516 -17.68 -15.86 10.71
CA LYS A 516 -18.56 -17.01 10.40
C LYS A 516 -17.88 -18.33 10.74
N ALA A 517 -16.59 -18.46 10.47
CA ALA A 517 -15.84 -19.66 10.79
C ALA A 517 -15.79 -19.88 12.30
N ASP A 518 -15.51 -18.84 13.08
CA ASP A 518 -15.47 -18.87 14.55
C ASP A 518 -16.83 -19.31 15.12
N ILE A 519 -17.93 -18.72 14.63
CA ILE A 519 -19.30 -19.10 15.01
C ILE A 519 -19.55 -20.60 14.74
N PHE A 520 -19.11 -21.11 13.58
CA PHE A 520 -19.31 -22.51 13.24
C PHE A 520 -18.40 -23.45 14.03
N GLU A 521 -17.19 -23.00 14.37
CA GLU A 521 -16.25 -23.73 15.19
C GLU A 521 -16.80 -23.92 16.61
N GLU A 522 -17.29 -22.87 17.26
CA GLU A 522 -17.93 -22.97 18.59
C GLU A 522 -19.12 -23.95 18.60
N GLN A 523 -19.80 -24.07 17.46
CA GLN A 523 -20.90 -25.01 17.27
C GLN A 523 -20.45 -26.44 16.93
N GLY A 524 -19.15 -26.68 16.78
CA GLY A 524 -18.56 -27.96 16.35
C GLY A 524 -18.88 -28.33 14.90
N LYS A 525 -19.16 -27.35 14.04
CA LYS A 525 -19.56 -27.53 12.63
C LYS A 525 -18.37 -27.35 11.68
N LEU A 526 -17.38 -28.22 11.82
CA LEU A 526 -16.10 -28.16 11.10
C LEU A 526 -16.23 -28.02 9.57
N ASP A 527 -17.18 -28.73 8.94
CA ASP A 527 -17.44 -28.61 7.49
C ASP A 527 -17.83 -27.18 7.07
N MET A 528 -18.53 -26.44 7.94
CA MET A 528 -18.97 -25.07 7.69
C MET A 528 -17.87 -24.06 8.01
N THR A 529 -17.07 -24.31 9.05
CA THR A 529 -15.86 -23.55 9.39
C THR A 529 -14.90 -23.51 8.19
N ILE A 530 -14.57 -24.68 7.63
CA ILE A 530 -13.71 -24.78 6.45
C ILE A 530 -14.31 -24.04 5.25
N GLN A 531 -15.62 -24.16 5.02
CA GLN A 531 -16.28 -23.43 3.93
C GLN A 531 -16.16 -21.92 4.09
N ALA A 532 -16.36 -21.39 5.30
CA ALA A 532 -16.22 -19.96 5.58
C ALA A 532 -14.77 -19.49 5.36
N MET A 533 -13.79 -20.25 5.84
CA MET A 533 -12.37 -19.95 5.64
C MET A 533 -11.95 -19.95 4.16
N HIS A 534 -12.50 -20.83 3.32
CA HIS A 534 -12.27 -20.74 1.86
C HIS A 534 -12.82 -19.44 1.28
N MET A 535 -13.98 -18.95 1.75
CA MET A 535 -14.54 -17.67 1.31
C MET A 535 -13.67 -16.48 1.74
N ALA A 536 -13.06 -16.54 2.94
CA ALA A 536 -12.07 -15.56 3.38
C ALA A 536 -10.84 -15.53 2.45
N LEU A 537 -10.29 -16.70 2.11
CA LEU A 537 -9.17 -16.82 1.16
C LEU A 537 -9.51 -16.43 -0.28
N GLU A 538 -10.78 -16.49 -0.71
CA GLU A 538 -11.19 -15.94 -2.01
C GLU A 538 -11.01 -14.42 -2.06
N ILE A 539 -11.12 -13.73 -0.91
CA ILE A 539 -10.96 -12.29 -0.77
C ILE A 539 -9.49 -11.92 -0.58
N LEU A 540 -8.78 -12.60 0.34
CA LEU A 540 -7.37 -12.35 0.64
C LEU A 540 -6.52 -13.64 0.48
N PRO A 541 -6.16 -14.04 -0.76
CA PRO A 541 -5.52 -15.33 -1.01
C PRO A 541 -4.08 -15.44 -0.48
N ASN A 542 -3.48 -14.32 -0.10
CA ASN A 542 -2.11 -14.21 0.38
C ASN A 542 -2.02 -14.00 1.90
N ASP A 543 -3.09 -14.28 2.64
CA ASP A 543 -3.03 -14.27 4.09
C ASP A 543 -2.46 -15.59 4.61
N ALA A 544 -1.31 -15.52 5.28
CA ALA A 544 -0.65 -16.72 5.80
C ALA A 544 -1.42 -17.37 6.96
N GLY A 545 -2.08 -16.57 7.81
CA GLY A 545 -2.88 -17.03 8.94
C GLY A 545 -4.06 -17.86 8.47
N LEU A 546 -4.84 -17.34 7.51
CA LEU A 546 -5.97 -18.07 6.92
C LEU A 546 -5.56 -19.42 6.30
N HIS A 547 -4.36 -19.52 5.74
CA HIS A 547 -3.82 -20.80 5.25
C HIS A 547 -3.45 -21.75 6.40
N PHE A 548 -2.88 -21.24 7.50
CA PHE A 548 -2.58 -22.06 8.67
C PHE A 548 -3.86 -22.57 9.35
N ASP A 549 -4.86 -21.71 9.55
CA ASP A 549 -6.14 -22.09 10.15
C ASP A 549 -6.84 -23.19 9.35
N LEU A 550 -6.91 -23.03 8.01
CA LEU A 550 -7.43 -24.10 7.13
C LEU A 550 -6.64 -25.39 7.24
N ALA A 551 -5.33 -25.30 7.36
CA ALA A 551 -4.48 -26.48 7.49
C ALA A 551 -4.79 -27.25 8.77
N GLU A 552 -5.01 -26.54 9.88
CA GLU A 552 -5.41 -27.11 11.17
C GLU A 552 -6.78 -27.78 11.07
N TYR A 553 -7.80 -27.09 10.55
CA TYR A 553 -9.14 -27.66 10.40
C TYR A 553 -9.16 -28.91 9.50
N TYR A 554 -8.37 -28.95 8.42
CA TYR A 554 -8.20 -30.17 7.63
C TYR A 554 -7.48 -31.29 8.40
N GLY A 555 -6.53 -30.92 9.26
CA GLY A 555 -5.86 -31.85 10.17
C GLY A 555 -6.85 -32.51 11.12
N GLU A 556 -7.76 -31.74 11.72
CA GLU A 556 -8.82 -32.23 12.60
C GLU A 556 -9.79 -33.19 11.89
N MET A 557 -10.11 -32.92 10.62
CA MET A 557 -10.88 -33.84 9.78
C MET A 557 -10.14 -35.14 9.42
N GLY A 558 -8.83 -35.20 9.65
CA GLY A 558 -7.96 -36.28 9.19
C GLY A 558 -7.61 -36.21 7.70
N ASP A 559 -7.87 -35.09 7.04
CA ASP A 559 -7.47 -34.83 5.65
C ASP A 559 -6.04 -34.30 5.59
N THR A 560 -5.09 -35.22 5.80
CA THR A 560 -3.66 -34.91 5.80
C THR A 560 -3.17 -34.29 4.49
N VAL A 561 -3.83 -34.58 3.36
CA VAL A 561 -3.39 -34.07 2.05
C VAL A 561 -3.68 -32.58 1.94
N ASN A 562 -4.90 -32.15 2.27
CA ASN A 562 -5.25 -30.74 2.23
C ASN A 562 -4.55 -29.95 3.34
N ALA A 563 -4.40 -30.51 4.54
CA ALA A 563 -3.66 -29.86 5.62
C ALA A 563 -2.21 -29.52 5.22
N ILE A 564 -1.44 -30.50 4.69
CA ILE A 564 -0.07 -30.24 4.22
C ILE A 564 -0.04 -29.22 3.08
N LYS A 565 -1.02 -29.26 2.18
CA LYS A 565 -1.13 -28.28 1.08
C LYS A 565 -1.29 -26.86 1.62
N PHE A 566 -2.19 -26.66 2.59
CA PHE A 566 -2.47 -25.35 3.16
C PHE A 566 -1.32 -24.84 4.05
N TYR A 567 -0.67 -25.70 4.84
CA TYR A 567 0.58 -25.32 5.52
C TYR A 567 1.66 -24.87 4.53
N ALA A 568 1.83 -25.56 3.40
CA ALA A 568 2.79 -25.15 2.38
C ALA A 568 2.43 -23.79 1.74
N SER A 569 1.14 -23.51 1.54
CA SER A 569 0.66 -22.20 1.06
C SER A 569 0.86 -21.09 2.10
N GLY A 570 0.59 -21.35 3.39
CA GLY A 570 0.85 -20.40 4.46
C GLY A 570 2.34 -20.07 4.58
N ILE A 571 3.23 -21.06 4.51
CA ILE A 571 4.69 -20.85 4.47
C ILE A 571 5.12 -19.98 3.27
N ASP A 572 4.50 -20.16 2.10
CA ASP A 572 4.81 -19.33 0.94
C ASP A 572 4.40 -17.87 1.20
N TRP A 573 3.25 -17.62 1.79
CA TRP A 573 2.79 -16.26 2.10
C TRP A 573 3.33 -15.69 3.42
N TYR A 574 4.06 -16.49 4.18
CA TYR A 574 4.71 -16.04 5.40
C TYR A 574 5.91 -15.14 5.07
N MET A 575 5.75 -13.85 5.33
CA MET A 575 6.71 -12.82 4.93
C MET A 575 7.54 -12.28 6.09
N ASP A 576 7.43 -12.86 7.28
CA ASP A 576 8.11 -12.39 8.48
C ASP A 576 9.52 -12.98 8.57
N ALA A 577 10.47 -12.16 8.99
CA ALA A 577 11.86 -12.60 9.15
C ALA A 577 12.02 -13.52 10.37
N GLU A 578 11.26 -13.23 11.43
CA GLU A 578 11.15 -14.08 12.61
C GLU A 578 10.11 -15.15 12.33
N LYS A 579 10.49 -16.41 12.51
CA LYS A 579 9.61 -17.56 12.35
C LYS A 579 8.94 -17.83 13.69
N ASP A 580 7.65 -17.59 13.78
CA ASP A 580 6.83 -17.95 14.93
C ASP A 580 6.63 -19.48 15.05
N ASP A 581 5.95 -19.88 16.12
CA ASP A 581 5.70 -21.29 16.42
C ASP A 581 4.84 -21.95 15.34
N ASP A 582 3.83 -21.25 14.81
CA ASP A 582 2.92 -21.72 13.76
C ASP A 582 3.69 -22.01 12.46
N TYR A 583 4.57 -21.10 12.05
CA TYR A 583 5.46 -21.33 10.91
C TYR A 583 6.36 -22.54 11.14
N LEU A 584 6.99 -22.66 12.31
CA LEU A 584 7.93 -23.74 12.60
C LEU A 584 7.24 -25.11 12.62
N GLU A 585 6.01 -25.15 13.14
CA GLU A 585 5.14 -26.32 13.10
C GLU A 585 4.76 -26.68 11.66
N ALA A 586 4.24 -25.72 10.90
CA ALA A 586 3.90 -25.89 9.50
C ALA A 586 5.10 -26.43 8.70
N GLU A 587 6.29 -25.85 8.90
CA GLU A 587 7.52 -26.25 8.22
C GLU A 587 7.92 -27.69 8.55
N SER A 588 7.78 -28.10 9.82
CA SER A 588 8.02 -29.46 10.29
C SER A 588 7.04 -30.46 9.67
N ILE A 589 5.74 -30.12 9.62
CA ILE A 589 4.68 -30.94 9.03
C ILE A 589 4.93 -31.12 7.53
N VAL A 590 5.19 -30.04 6.79
CA VAL A 590 5.46 -30.08 5.35
C VAL A 590 6.72 -30.90 5.04
N LYS A 591 7.79 -30.77 5.83
CA LYS A 591 9.02 -31.57 5.65
C LYS A 591 8.83 -33.05 5.97
N SER A 592 8.07 -33.36 7.01
CA SER A 592 7.88 -34.74 7.48
C SER A 592 6.79 -35.50 6.72
N GLY A 593 5.87 -34.78 6.08
CA GLY A 593 4.67 -35.32 5.45
C GLY A 593 3.69 -35.96 6.43
N LYS A 594 3.77 -35.59 7.72
CA LYS A 594 2.98 -36.19 8.80
C LYS A 594 2.46 -35.11 9.73
N ILE A 595 1.19 -35.22 10.08
CA ILE A 595 0.55 -34.44 11.14
C ILE A 595 0.61 -35.30 12.41
N ALA A 596 1.02 -34.72 13.53
CA ALA A 596 1.05 -35.44 14.80
C ALA A 596 -0.39 -35.85 15.16
N SER A 597 -0.62 -37.15 15.36
CA SER A 597 -1.91 -37.61 15.88
C SER A 597 -1.99 -37.26 17.36
N ASN A 598 -2.89 -36.36 17.73
CA ASN A 598 -3.26 -36.12 19.13
C ASN A 598 -3.85 -37.38 19.80
#